data_AF-A0A0A9D9M8-F1
#
_entry.id   AF-A0A0A9D9M8-F1
#
_cell.length_a   1.000
_cell.length_b   1.000
_cell.length_c   1.000
_cell.angle_alpha   90.00
_cell.angle_beta   90.00
_cell.angle_gamma   90.00
#
_symmetry.space_group_name_H-M   'P 1'
#
loop_
_entity.id
_entity.type
_entity.pdbx_description
1 polymer ?
#
loop_
_entity_poly.entity_id
_entity_poly.type
_entity_poly.pdbx_seq_one_letter_code
_entity_poly.pdbx_strand_id
1 'polypeptide(L)'
;MLSPMSHFENGTWDQGGNCKRTEPLRANQTVMEGRDLHFYSAQMEEYRAAAKAAREKGRRLMLMDATAVMLMRPDGHPSRYGHWPNEKVQLYNDCIHWCLPGPIDIWNDMLFQMILA
;
A
#
# COMPACT_ATOMS: atom_id res chain seq x y z
N MET A 1 -3.67 6.97 -5.04
CA MET A 1 -3.17 6.04 -4.02
C MET A 1 -2.34 5.04 -4.76
N LEU A 2 -1.07 4.91 -4.39
CA LEU A 2 -0.19 4.01 -5.09
C LEU A 2 -0.66 2.58 -4.90
N SER A 3 -1.05 1.95 -5.99
CA SER A 3 -1.15 0.51 -6.09
C SER A 3 0.21 -0.03 -6.54
N PRO A 4 1.19 -0.05 -5.63
CA PRO A 4 1.88 -1.31 -5.41
C PRO A 4 2.31 -1.39 -3.95
N MET A 5 1.56 -2.12 -3.14
CA MET A 5 2.09 -2.55 -1.84
C MET A 5 2.18 -4.05 -1.85
N SER A 6 2.70 -4.54 -2.99
CA SER A 6 2.90 -5.94 -3.20
C SER A 6 4.18 -6.38 -2.53
N HIS A 7 4.11 -7.10 -1.41
CA HIS A 7 5.30 -7.55 -0.70
C HIS A 7 5.73 -8.95 -1.15
N PHE A 8 5.87 -9.13 -2.47
CA PHE A 8 6.38 -10.40 -3.02
C PHE A 8 7.88 -10.56 -2.69
N GLU A 9 8.21 -11.73 -2.17
CA GLU A 9 9.55 -12.23 -1.89
C GLU A 9 9.75 -13.56 -2.61
N ASN A 10 11.01 -13.89 -2.88
CA ASN A 10 11.39 -15.17 -3.51
C ASN A 10 10.76 -15.39 -4.90
N GLY A 11 10.45 -14.32 -5.62
CA GLY A 11 9.83 -14.32 -6.94
C GLY A 11 8.91 -13.12 -7.11
N THR A 12 8.56 -12.80 -8.35
CA THR A 12 7.51 -11.82 -8.66
C THR A 12 6.13 -12.48 -8.58
N TRP A 13 5.08 -11.67 -8.73
CA TRP A 13 3.68 -12.14 -8.74
C TRP A 13 3.45 -13.32 -9.70
N ASP A 14 4.11 -13.32 -10.87
CA ASP A 14 4.00 -14.33 -11.93
C ASP A 14 5.07 -15.43 -11.89
N GLN A 15 6.01 -15.37 -10.93
CA GLN A 15 7.16 -16.28 -10.86
C GLN A 15 7.21 -17.04 -9.52
N GLY A 16 6.07 -17.25 -8.88
CA GLY A 16 5.97 -18.01 -7.62
C GLY A 16 6.37 -17.22 -6.38
N GLY A 17 6.37 -15.89 -6.44
CA GLY A 17 6.58 -15.02 -5.28
C GLY A 17 5.60 -15.29 -4.14
N ASN A 18 6.00 -14.96 -2.92
CA ASN A 18 5.19 -15.11 -1.70
C ASN A 18 5.44 -13.98 -0.70
N CYS A 19 4.60 -13.88 0.31
CA CYS A 19 4.69 -12.91 1.40
C CYS A 19 4.43 -13.67 2.69
N LYS A 20 5.49 -14.15 3.33
CA LYS A 20 5.38 -15.03 4.51
C LYS A 20 5.82 -14.34 5.81
N ARG A 21 6.20 -13.06 5.73
CA ARG A 21 6.58 -12.30 6.91
C ARG A 21 5.40 -12.22 7.89
N THR A 22 5.72 -12.27 9.18
CA THR A 22 4.74 -12.22 10.27
C THR A 22 4.98 -11.02 11.20
N GLU A 23 5.96 -10.18 10.87
CA GLU A 23 6.33 -9.01 11.65
C GLU A 23 6.52 -7.80 10.72
N PRO A 24 6.17 -6.60 11.20
CA PRO A 24 6.40 -5.37 10.46
C PRO A 24 7.89 -5.08 10.30
N LEU A 25 8.22 -4.31 9.27
CA LEU A 25 9.55 -3.77 9.09
C LEU A 25 9.71 -2.49 9.89
N ARG A 26 10.93 -2.24 10.34
CA ARG A 26 11.36 -0.95 10.88
C ARG A 26 11.71 -0.01 9.72
N ALA A 27 11.69 1.29 9.99
CA ALA A 27 11.96 2.32 9.00
C ALA A 27 13.34 2.20 8.31
N ASN A 28 14.32 1.56 8.95
CA ASN A 28 15.66 1.34 8.38
C ASN A 28 15.82 -0.01 7.65
N GLN A 29 14.76 -0.84 7.59
CA GLN A 29 14.78 -2.17 6.96
C GLN A 29 14.17 -2.17 5.56
N THR A 30 13.54 -1.07 5.14
CA THR A 30 12.91 -0.95 3.83
C THR A 30 13.02 0.47 3.32
N VAL A 31 13.11 0.59 2.00
CA VAL A 31 13.04 1.86 1.29
C VAL A 31 12.24 1.65 0.02
N MET A 32 11.48 2.67 -0.38
CA MET A 32 10.76 2.63 -1.64
C MET A 32 11.74 2.79 -2.80
N GLU A 33 11.71 1.89 -3.76
CA GLU A 33 12.67 1.86 -4.86
C GLU A 33 12.04 1.43 -6.19
N GLY A 34 12.81 1.52 -7.27
CA GLY A 34 12.41 1.05 -8.59
C GLY A 34 11.10 1.64 -9.10
N ARG A 35 10.19 0.78 -9.55
CA ARG A 35 8.89 1.18 -10.13
C ARG A 35 7.99 1.85 -9.10
N ASP A 36 8.05 1.43 -7.84
CA ASP A 36 7.17 1.96 -6.79
C ASP A 36 7.54 3.41 -6.49
N LEU A 37 8.84 3.70 -6.38
CA LEU A 37 9.34 5.08 -6.22
C LEU A 37 9.01 5.96 -7.43
N HIS A 38 9.13 5.41 -8.64
CA HIS A 38 8.78 6.14 -9.87
C HIS A 38 7.30 6.52 -9.89
N PHE A 39 6.40 5.56 -9.62
CA PHE A 39 4.97 5.86 -9.57
C PHE A 39 4.62 6.81 -8.42
N TYR A 40 5.25 6.67 -7.25
CA TYR A 40 5.00 7.57 -6.11
C TYR A 40 5.35 9.00 -6.47
N SER A 41 6.53 9.18 -7.07
CA SER A 41 7.05 10.48 -7.47
C SER A 41 6.10 11.15 -8.47
N ALA A 42 5.64 10.39 -9.48
CA ALA A 42 4.64 10.88 -10.44
C ALA A 42 3.31 11.25 -9.76
N GLN A 43 2.80 10.40 -8.86
CA GLN A 43 1.56 10.70 -8.12
C GLN A 43 1.69 11.98 -7.28
N MET A 44 2.84 12.18 -6.64
CA MET A 44 3.11 13.36 -5.81
C MET A 44 3.28 14.64 -6.65
N GLU A 45 3.85 14.54 -7.85
CA GLU A 45 3.92 15.63 -8.82
C GLU A 45 2.52 16.09 -9.24
N GLU A 46 1.69 15.15 -9.69
CA GLU A 46 0.30 15.44 -10.10
C GLU A 46 -0.54 16.00 -8.94
N TYR A 47 -0.39 15.43 -7.74
CA TYR A 47 -1.05 15.95 -6.55
C TYR A 47 -0.66 17.40 -6.27
N ARG A 48 0.64 17.75 -6.34
CA ARG A 48 1.10 19.13 -6.11
C ARG A 48 0.52 20.10 -7.13
N ALA A 49 0.49 19.71 -8.40
CA ALA A 49 -0.13 20.50 -9.46
C ALA A 49 -1.63 20.72 -9.21
N ALA A 50 -2.36 19.65 -8.88
CA ALA A 50 -3.79 19.71 -8.56
C ALA A 50 -4.08 20.53 -7.29
N ALA A 51 -3.26 20.39 -6.25
CA ALA A 51 -3.41 21.13 -5.00
C ALA A 51 -3.18 22.64 -5.21
N LYS A 52 -2.20 23.01 -6.04
CA LYS A 52 -1.98 24.40 -6.45
C LYS A 52 -3.19 24.96 -7.19
N ALA A 53 -3.69 24.25 -8.20
CA ALA A 53 -4.86 24.67 -8.97
C ALA A 53 -6.15 24.76 -8.12
N ALA A 54 -6.31 23.87 -7.13
CA ALA A 54 -7.40 23.93 -6.17
C ALA A 54 -7.31 25.18 -5.29
N ARG A 55 -6.11 25.49 -4.79
CA ARG A 55 -5.86 26.69 -3.96
C ARG A 55 -6.15 27.98 -4.71
N GLU A 56 -5.77 28.08 -5.97
CA GLU A 56 -6.08 29.22 -6.85
C GLU A 56 -7.59 29.45 -7.02
N LYS A 57 -8.39 28.38 -6.88
CA LYS A 57 -9.87 28.41 -6.92
C LYS A 57 -10.51 28.51 -5.52
N GLY A 58 -9.73 28.81 -4.47
CA GLY A 58 -10.22 28.89 -3.10
C GLY A 58 -10.66 27.55 -2.51
N ARG A 59 -10.21 26.42 -3.07
CA ARG A 59 -10.52 25.06 -2.58
C ARG A 59 -9.30 24.45 -1.88
N ARG A 60 -9.56 23.65 -0.83
CA ARG A 60 -8.53 22.85 -0.15
C ARG A 60 -8.56 21.42 -0.69
N LEU A 61 -7.44 20.96 -1.24
CA LEU A 61 -7.21 19.55 -1.56
C LEU A 61 -6.20 18.99 -0.56
N MET A 62 -6.48 17.81 -0.03
CA MET A 62 -5.59 17.11 0.91
C MET A 62 -5.24 15.73 0.37
N LEU A 63 -4.07 15.22 0.72
CA LEU A 63 -3.62 13.87 0.41
C LEU A 63 -3.54 13.04 1.69
N MET A 64 -4.23 11.90 1.70
CA MET A 64 -4.02 10.84 2.69
C MET A 64 -2.87 9.95 2.21
N ASP A 65 -1.64 10.28 2.62
CA ASP A 65 -0.46 9.54 2.20
C ASP A 65 -0.12 8.40 3.17
N ALA A 66 -0.71 7.23 2.93
CA ALA A 66 -0.45 6.02 3.71
C ALA A 66 0.79 5.24 3.22
N THR A 67 1.49 5.71 2.19
CA THR A 67 2.45 4.89 1.44
C THR A 67 3.63 4.45 2.31
N ALA A 68 4.21 5.35 3.12
CA ALA A 68 5.35 4.98 3.96
C ALA A 68 4.96 3.96 5.06
N VAL A 69 3.81 4.14 5.72
CA VAL A 69 3.33 3.24 6.78
C VAL A 69 3.07 1.85 6.23
N MET A 70 2.40 1.76 5.09
CA MET A 70 2.01 0.46 4.54
C MET A 70 3.19 -0.30 3.91
N LEU A 71 4.25 0.39 3.49
CA LEU A 71 5.50 -0.23 3.00
C LEU A 71 6.22 -1.02 4.10
N MET A 72 5.99 -0.62 5.36
CA MET A 72 6.55 -1.29 6.53
C MET A 72 5.70 -2.48 7.00
N ARG A 73 4.63 -2.84 6.29
CA ARG A 73 3.66 -3.84 6.75
C ARG A 73 3.58 -5.10 5.86
N PRO A 74 4.69 -5.74 5.48
CA PRO A 74 4.61 -6.99 4.71
C PRO A 74 3.93 -8.14 5.49
N ASP A 75 3.79 -7.99 6.81
CA ASP A 75 3.07 -8.90 7.71
C ASP A 75 1.55 -8.88 7.55
N GLY A 76 1.02 -7.89 6.85
CA GLY A 76 -0.42 -7.68 6.73
C GLY A 76 -1.12 -8.46 5.63
N HIS A 77 -0.39 -9.22 4.82
CA HIS A 77 -0.95 -9.88 3.64
C HIS A 77 -1.58 -11.23 3.96
N PRO A 78 -2.70 -11.60 3.31
CA PRO A 78 -3.32 -12.91 3.45
C PRO A 78 -2.40 -14.05 3.01
N SER A 79 -1.46 -13.80 2.09
CA SER A 79 -0.60 -14.84 1.53
C SER A 79 -1.46 -15.96 0.93
N ARG A 80 -1.19 -17.22 1.27
CA ARG A 80 -2.03 -18.36 0.87
C ARG A 80 -3.45 -18.39 1.45
N TYR A 81 -3.79 -17.50 2.38
CA TYR A 81 -5.07 -17.51 3.10
C TYR A 81 -6.08 -16.50 2.53
N GLY A 82 -5.78 -15.87 1.38
CA GLY A 82 -6.69 -14.96 0.68
C GLY A 82 -7.84 -15.65 -0.06
N HIS A 83 -7.85 -16.98 -0.11
CA HIS A 83 -8.77 -17.79 -0.91
C HIS A 83 -9.32 -18.96 -0.08
N TRP A 84 -10.41 -19.56 -0.57
CA TRP A 84 -10.96 -20.75 0.10
C TRP A 84 -10.01 -21.95 -0.06
N PRO A 85 -9.94 -22.88 0.92
CA PRO A 85 -8.96 -23.99 0.89
C PRO A 85 -8.97 -24.86 -0.37
N ASN A 86 -10.11 -24.96 -1.05
CA ASN A 86 -10.30 -25.80 -2.24
C ASN A 86 -10.48 -24.98 -3.53
N GLU A 87 -10.21 -23.68 -3.50
CA GLU A 87 -10.37 -22.80 -4.64
C GLU A 87 -9.22 -23.00 -5.64
N LYS A 88 -9.55 -23.15 -6.93
CA LYS A 88 -8.56 -23.22 -8.00
C LYS A 88 -8.17 -21.81 -8.43
N VAL A 89 -7.09 -21.29 -7.85
CA VAL A 89 -6.53 -19.98 -8.19
C VAL A 89 -5.22 -20.11 -8.95
N GLN A 90 -5.00 -19.23 -9.93
CA GLN A 90 -3.74 -19.18 -10.68
C GLN A 90 -2.62 -18.49 -9.87
N LEU A 91 -2.99 -17.44 -9.13
CA LEU A 91 -2.11 -16.71 -8.22
C LEU A 91 -2.46 -17.13 -6.79
N TYR A 92 -1.70 -18.09 -6.27
CA TYR A 92 -2.03 -18.70 -4.98
C TYR A 92 -1.68 -17.82 -3.77
N ASN A 93 -0.62 -17.02 -3.87
CA ASN A 93 -0.22 -16.11 -2.79
C ASN A 93 -0.78 -14.71 -3.06
N ASP A 94 -1.71 -14.28 -2.22
CA ASP A 94 -2.19 -12.91 -2.23
C ASP A 94 -1.25 -12.02 -1.40
N CYS A 95 -0.39 -11.31 -2.11
CA CYS A 95 0.54 -10.36 -1.53
C CYS A 95 0.19 -8.92 -1.87
N ILE A 96 -1.02 -8.65 -2.34
CA ILE A 96 -1.48 -7.31 -2.74
C ILE A 96 -2.62 -6.79 -1.88
N HIS A 97 -3.50 -7.69 -1.40
CA HIS A 97 -4.58 -7.35 -0.49
C HIS A 97 -4.15 -7.49 0.96
N TRP A 98 -5.03 -7.10 1.88
CA TRP A 98 -4.74 -6.98 3.30
C TRP A 98 -5.69 -7.84 4.12
N CYS A 99 -5.18 -8.48 5.17
CA CYS A 99 -6.00 -9.11 6.18
C CYS A 99 -6.87 -8.08 6.92
N LEU A 100 -8.03 -8.53 7.38
CA LEU A 100 -8.92 -7.80 8.27
C LEU A 100 -9.26 -8.67 9.50
N PRO A 101 -9.12 -8.16 10.74
CA PRO A 101 -8.47 -6.88 11.08
C PRO A 101 -6.98 -6.88 10.71
N GLY A 102 -6.38 -5.71 10.47
CA GLY A 102 -5.01 -5.65 9.98
C GLY A 102 -4.45 -4.23 9.76
N PRO A 103 -3.25 -4.11 9.17
CA PRO A 103 -2.62 -2.80 8.97
C PRO A 103 -3.47 -1.81 8.19
N ILE A 104 -4.36 -2.30 7.32
CA ILE A 104 -5.28 -1.47 6.52
C ILE A 104 -6.23 -0.64 7.39
N ASP A 105 -6.47 -1.03 8.65
CA ASP A 105 -7.30 -0.28 9.58
C ASP A 105 -6.74 1.13 9.85
N ILE A 106 -5.42 1.34 9.71
CA ILE A 106 -4.78 2.65 9.85
C ILE A 106 -5.31 3.67 8.82
N TRP A 107 -5.82 3.22 7.68
CA TRP A 107 -6.40 4.14 6.68
C TRP A 107 -7.67 4.79 7.21
N ASN A 108 -8.48 4.03 7.94
CA ASN A 108 -9.69 4.55 8.58
C ASN A 108 -9.31 5.56 9.67
N ASP A 109 -8.29 5.26 10.48
CA ASP A 109 -7.80 6.19 11.49
C ASP A 109 -7.25 7.48 10.86
N MET A 110 -6.42 7.37 9.82
CA MET A 110 -5.88 8.53 9.09
C MET A 110 -7.01 9.38 8.48
N LEU A 111 -7.97 8.75 7.82
CA LEU A 111 -9.11 9.45 7.23
C LEU A 111 -9.93 10.15 8.32
N PHE A 112 -10.21 9.48 9.44
CA PHE A 112 -10.95 10.05 10.55
C PHE A 112 -10.24 11.28 11.13
N GLN A 113 -8.93 11.20 11.34
CA GLN A 113 -8.13 12.36 11.78
C GLN A 113 -8.17 13.51 10.77
N MET A 114 -8.14 13.22 9.46
CA MET A 114 -8.22 14.26 8.42
C MET A 114 -9.60 14.93 8.33
N ILE A 115 -10.67 14.22 8.66
CA ILE A 115 -12.04 14.77 8.65
C ILE A 115 -12.29 15.63 9.90
N LEU A 116 -11.73 15.22 11.04
CA LEU A 116 -11.88 15.96 12.31
C LEU A 116 -10.95 17.19 12.43
N ALA A 117 -9.91 17.27 11.60
CA ALA A 117 -8.90 18.34 11.61
C ALA A 117 -9.24 19.56 10.74
#